data_AF-A0A2D6LA17-F1
#
_entry.id   AF-A0A2D6LA17-F1
#
_cell.length_a   1.000
_cell.length_b   1.000
_cell.length_c   1.000
_cell.angle_alpha   90.00
_cell.angle_beta   90.00
_cell.angle_gamma   90.00
#
_symmetry.space_group_name_H-M   'P 1'
#
loop_
_entity.id
_entity.type
_entity.pdbx_description
1 polymer ?
#
loop_
_entity_poly.entity_id
_entity_poly.type
_entity_poly.pdbx_seq_one_letter_code
_entity_poly.pdbx_strand_id
1 'polypeptide(L)'
;MLDNRQRQTLLAGGILILIGAGFFVVQLLSRGGIVSWIPFVAGLVLIVVALLTKVPGLSVLGCVLSGGGAGLVWYTASDLEIAGTRAGAVFFLFLSGGFLLATPVTLLLDGKALKWPLVPGLVGVAVGVAFLLPVEL
;
A
#
# COMPACT_ATOMS: atom_id res chain seq x y z
N MET A 1 19.38 26.65 -4.25
CA MET A 1 20.06 25.52 -4.93
C MET A 1 19.78 24.27 -4.14
N LEU A 2 19.09 23.28 -4.72
CA LEU A 2 18.85 21.99 -4.06
C LEU A 2 20.18 21.23 -3.97
N ASP A 3 20.49 20.72 -2.79
CA ASP A 3 21.68 19.90 -2.55
C ASP A 3 21.62 18.62 -3.41
N ASN A 4 22.76 18.15 -3.93
CA ASN A 4 22.83 16.98 -4.82
C ASN A 4 22.23 15.72 -4.16
N ARG A 5 22.32 15.61 -2.82
CA ARG A 5 21.63 14.57 -2.06
C ARG A 5 20.11 14.67 -2.14
N GLN A 6 19.53 15.86 -1.97
CA GLN A 6 18.09 16.06 -2.10
C GLN A 6 17.60 15.75 -3.51
N ARG A 7 18.37 16.11 -4.55
CA ARG A 7 18.03 15.80 -5.94
C ARG A 7 18.03 14.28 -6.19
N GLN A 8 18.99 13.54 -5.64
CA GLN A 8 19.02 12.08 -5.73
C GLN A 8 17.85 11.43 -4.98
N THR A 9 17.49 11.94 -3.80
CA THR A 9 16.32 11.43 -3.05
C THR A 9 15.01 11.69 -3.80
N LEU A 10 14.86 12.86 -4.42
CA LEU A 10 13.68 13.20 -5.24
C LEU A 10 13.60 12.33 -6.50
N LEU A 11 14.72 12.10 -7.19
CA LEU A 11 14.77 11.22 -8.35
C LEU A 11 14.45 9.77 -7.98
N ALA A 12 15.04 9.26 -6.89
CA ALA A 12 14.74 7.92 -6.39
C ALA A 12 13.26 7.78 -6.02
N GLY A 13 12.69 8.77 -5.32
CA GLY A 13 11.26 8.81 -5.00
C GLY A 13 10.38 8.86 -6.25
N GLY A 14 10.72 9.68 -7.24
CA GLY A 14 9.98 9.79 -8.50
C GLY A 14 9.98 8.48 -9.31
N ILE A 15 11.13 7.81 -9.41
CA ILE A 15 11.22 6.48 -10.05
C ILE A 15 10.35 5.47 -9.32
N LEU A 16 10.34 5.50 -7.98
CA LEU A 16 9.54 4.60 -7.18
C LEU A 16 8.04 4.84 -7.35
N ILE A 17 7.61 6.10 -7.47
CA ILE A 17 6.24 6.47 -7.80
C ILE A 17 5.85 5.94 -9.19
N LEU A 18 6.73 6.08 -10.19
CA LEU A 18 6.48 5.58 -11.55
C LEU A 18 6.39 4.04 -11.60
N ILE A 19 7.25 3.34 -10.85
CA ILE A 19 7.18 1.87 -10.72
C ILE A 19 5.86 1.47 -10.05
N GLY A 20 5.48 2.13 -8.97
CA GLY A 20 4.20 1.89 -8.29
C GLY A 20 3.00 2.13 -9.20
N ALA A 21 3.02 3.22 -9.98
CA ALA A 21 1.98 3.55 -10.95
C ALA A 21 1.93 2.54 -12.11
N GLY A 22 3.09 2.10 -12.61
CA GLY A 22 3.19 1.07 -13.65
C GLY A 22 2.61 -0.26 -13.18
N PHE A 23 2.91 -0.65 -11.94
CA PHE A 23 2.32 -1.82 -11.30
C PHE A 23 0.80 -1.68 -11.15
N PHE A 24 0.30 -0.50 -10.79
CA PHE A 24 -1.12 -0.23 -10.70
C PHE A 24 -1.83 -0.35 -12.06
N VAL A 25 -1.21 0.13 -13.14
CA VAL A 25 -1.74 -0.01 -14.51
C VAL A 25 -1.75 -1.48 -14.95
N VAL A 26 -0.67 -2.22 -14.71
CA VAL A 26 -0.61 -3.67 -15.02
C VAL A 26 -1.65 -4.46 -14.23
N GLN A 27 -1.93 -4.08 -12.98
CA GLN A 27 -3.00 -4.65 -12.17
C GLN A 27 -4.40 -4.35 -12.73
N LEU A 28 -4.62 -3.15 -13.25
CA LEU A 28 -5.88 -2.78 -13.87
C LEU A 28 -6.16 -3.60 -15.15
N LEU A 29 -5.09 -4.05 -15.81
CA LEU A 29 -5.14 -4.80 -17.07
C LEU A 29 -5.11 -6.32 -16.88
N SER A 30 -4.53 -6.85 -15.80
CA SER A 30 -4.48 -8.30 -15.52
C SER A 30 -5.68 -8.74 -14.68
N ARG A 31 -6.78 -9.12 -15.35
CA ARG A 31 -7.88 -9.87 -14.73
C ARG A 31 -7.48 -11.32 -14.48
N GLY A 32 -7.08 -11.62 -13.24
CA GLY A 32 -6.99 -12.98 -12.71
C GLY A 32 -5.71 -13.75 -13.07
N GLY A 33 -4.82 -13.90 -12.08
CA GLY A 33 -3.62 -14.73 -12.20
C GLY A 33 -2.53 -14.35 -11.19
N ILE A 34 -1.44 -15.13 -11.14
CA ILE A 34 -0.21 -14.97 -10.31
C ILE A 34 0.26 -13.51 -10.14
N VAL A 35 -0.06 -12.64 -11.09
CA VAL A 35 0.20 -11.19 -11.06
C VAL A 35 -0.37 -10.49 -9.82
N SER A 36 -1.49 -10.96 -9.24
CA SER A 36 -2.08 -10.36 -8.03
C SER A 36 -1.21 -10.52 -6.77
N TRP A 37 -0.30 -11.50 -6.77
CA TRP A 37 0.61 -11.76 -5.66
C TRP A 37 1.87 -10.91 -5.70
N ILE A 38 2.22 -10.35 -6.87
CA ILE A 38 3.47 -9.60 -7.03
C ILE A 38 3.57 -8.41 -6.06
N PRO A 39 2.54 -7.56 -5.89
CA PRO A 39 2.60 -6.43 -4.96
C PRO A 39 2.71 -6.89 -3.51
N PHE A 40 2.03 -7.99 -3.18
CA PHE A 40 2.07 -8.58 -1.84
C PHE A 40 3.48 -9.07 -1.51
N VAL A 41 4.07 -9.89 -2.40
CA VAL A 41 5.42 -10.44 -2.23
C VAL A 41 6.47 -9.32 -2.25
N ALA A 42 6.38 -8.36 -3.17
CA ALA A 42 7.28 -7.21 -3.21
C ALA A 42 7.20 -6.38 -1.92
N GLY A 43 5.99 -6.17 -1.39
CA GLY A 43 5.77 -5.49 -0.11
C GLY A 43 6.45 -6.22 1.05
N LEU A 44 6.27 -7.55 1.14
CA LEU A 44 6.94 -8.38 2.16
C LEU A 44 8.46 -8.31 2.05
N VAL A 45 9.02 -8.43 0.84
CA VAL A 45 10.46 -8.32 0.61
C VAL A 45 10.97 -6.95 1.06
N LEU A 46 10.25 -5.87 0.75
CA LEU A 46 10.64 -4.52 1.18
C LEU A 46 10.57 -4.35 2.70
N ILE A 47 9.60 -4.96 3.38
CA ILE A 47 9.56 -4.98 4.85
C ILE A 47 10.79 -5.70 5.40
N VAL A 48 11.16 -6.86 4.84
CA VAL A 48 12.36 -7.61 5.25
C VAL A 48 13.63 -6.78 5.00
N VAL A 49 13.77 -6.17 3.83
CA VAL A 49 14.91 -5.30 3.53
C VAL A 49 14.94 -4.09 4.46
N ALA A 50 13.79 -3.50 4.79
CA ALA A 50 13.71 -2.40 5.75
C ALA A 50 14.14 -2.86 7.16
N LEU A 51 13.78 -4.07 7.58
CA LEU A 51 14.24 -4.69 8.84
C LEU A 51 15.75 -4.88 8.87
N LEU A 52 16.34 -5.31 7.76
CA LEU A 52 17.78 -5.54 7.66
C LEU A 52 18.59 -4.24 7.54
N THR A 53 18.06 -3.23 6.85
CA THR A 53 18.77 -1.97 6.56
C THR A 53 18.45 -0.83 7.52
N LYS A 54 17.41 -0.98 8.36
CA LYS A 54 16.86 0.06 9.24
C LYS A 54 16.55 1.36 8.50
N VAL A 55 15.97 1.23 7.31
CA VAL A 55 15.54 2.37 6.50
C VAL A 55 14.01 2.49 6.60
N PRO A 56 13.49 3.50 7.31
CA PRO A 56 12.05 3.60 7.59
C PRO A 56 11.23 3.95 6.35
N GLY A 57 11.85 4.56 5.33
CA GLY A 57 11.18 4.81 4.05
C GLY A 57 10.78 3.52 3.33
N LEU A 58 11.61 2.47 3.44
CA LEU A 58 11.35 1.18 2.81
C LEU A 58 10.23 0.40 3.50
N SER A 59 10.08 0.55 4.82
CA SER A 59 9.00 -0.13 5.54
C SER A 59 7.64 0.49 5.26
N VAL A 60 7.55 1.81 5.06
CA VAL A 60 6.31 2.45 4.62
C VAL A 60 5.88 1.90 3.26
N LEU A 61 6.80 1.90 2.29
CA LEU A 61 6.53 1.36 0.96
C LEU A 61 6.14 -0.13 1.03
N GLY A 62 6.87 -0.90 1.82
CA GLY A 62 6.61 -2.33 2.01
C GLY A 62 5.23 -2.60 2.62
N CYS A 63 4.82 -1.83 3.64
CA CYS A 63 3.50 -1.99 4.28
C CYS A 63 2.35 -1.57 3.36
N VAL A 64 2.53 -0.52 2.55
CA VAL A 64 1.50 -0.09 1.60
C VAL A 64 1.35 -1.11 0.46
N LEU A 65 2.47 -1.62 -0.06
CA LEU A 65 2.47 -2.65 -1.10
C LEU A 65 1.91 -3.98 -0.61
N SER A 66 2.26 -4.40 0.61
CA SER A 66 1.71 -5.62 1.21
C SER A 66 0.22 -5.47 1.52
N GLY A 67 -0.22 -4.32 2.04
CA GLY A 67 -1.63 -4.02 2.24
C GLY A 67 -2.41 -4.07 0.93
N GLY A 68 -2.02 -3.28 -0.06
CA GLY A 68 -2.68 -3.27 -1.38
C GLY A 68 -2.64 -4.65 -2.07
N GLY A 69 -1.51 -5.35 -1.99
CA GLY A 69 -1.36 -6.70 -2.52
C GLY A 69 -2.27 -7.72 -1.84
N ALA A 70 -2.42 -7.66 -0.51
CA ALA A 70 -3.33 -8.53 0.23
C ALA A 70 -4.80 -8.27 -0.17
N GLY A 71 -5.17 -6.99 -0.35
CA GLY A 71 -6.50 -6.63 -0.85
C GLY A 71 -6.75 -7.15 -2.27
N LEU A 72 -5.73 -7.14 -3.12
CA LEU A 72 -5.83 -7.66 -4.48
C LEU A 72 -5.93 -9.20 -4.51
N VAL A 73 -5.12 -9.89 -3.70
CA VAL A 73 -5.22 -11.35 -3.54
C VAL A 73 -6.61 -11.72 -3.04
N TRP A 74 -7.11 -11.02 -2.01
CA TRP A 74 -8.46 -11.20 -1.50
C TRP A 74 -9.51 -10.98 -2.59
N TYR A 75 -9.40 -9.91 -3.38
CA TYR A 75 -10.29 -9.61 -4.49
C TYR A 75 -10.33 -10.75 -5.52
N THR A 76 -9.15 -11.25 -5.93
CA THR A 76 -9.03 -12.33 -6.92
C THR A 76 -9.45 -13.71 -6.39
N ALA A 77 -9.25 -13.98 -5.10
CA ALA A 77 -9.56 -15.27 -4.48
C ALA A 77 -11.02 -15.40 -4.04
N SER A 78 -11.71 -14.29 -3.80
CA SER A 78 -13.09 -14.28 -3.29
C SER A 78 -14.15 -14.47 -4.39
N ASP A 79 -13.74 -14.66 -5.65
CA ASP A 79 -14.62 -14.83 -6.82
C ASP A 79 -15.71 -13.72 -6.94
N LEU A 80 -15.43 -12.55 -6.37
CA LEU A 80 -16.33 -11.39 -6.31
C LEU A 80 -16.30 -10.65 -7.66
N GLU A 81 -16.66 -11.32 -8.75
CA GLU A 81 -16.94 -10.66 -10.04
C GLU A 81 -18.17 -9.73 -9.96
N ILE A 82 -18.97 -9.79 -8.89
CA ILE A 82 -20.36 -9.30 -8.89
C ILE A 82 -20.63 -8.07 -7.99
N ALA A 83 -19.66 -7.56 -7.23
CA ALA A 83 -19.92 -6.43 -6.30
C ALA A 83 -19.00 -5.22 -6.54
N GLY A 84 -19.07 -4.62 -7.74
CA GLY A 84 -18.18 -3.55 -8.22
C GLY A 84 -17.79 -2.48 -7.19
N THR A 85 -18.73 -1.91 -6.43
CA THR A 85 -18.45 -0.86 -5.43
C THR A 85 -17.90 -1.39 -4.11
N ARG A 86 -18.38 -2.53 -3.62
CA ARG A 86 -17.95 -3.08 -2.32
C ARG A 86 -16.56 -3.70 -2.40
N ALA A 87 -16.24 -4.33 -3.52
CA ALA A 87 -14.95 -4.97 -3.71
C ALA A 87 -13.81 -3.92 -3.81
N GLY A 88 -14.07 -2.79 -4.47
CA GLY A 88 -13.18 -1.63 -4.45
C GLY A 88 -13.00 -1.01 -3.06
N ALA A 89 -14.08 -0.93 -2.27
CA ALA A 89 -14.02 -0.46 -0.89
C ALA A 89 -13.16 -1.38 0.01
N VAL A 90 -13.30 -2.70 -0.13
CA VAL A 90 -12.45 -3.66 0.62
C VAL A 90 -10.98 -3.54 0.21
N PHE A 91 -10.67 -3.47 -1.09
CA PHE A 91 -9.31 -3.23 -1.57
C PHE A 91 -8.71 -1.94 -0.96
N PHE A 92 -9.50 -0.86 -0.95
CA PHE A 92 -9.09 0.41 -0.37
C PHE A 92 -8.85 0.32 1.15
N LEU A 93 -9.63 -0.48 1.88
CA LEU A 93 -9.41 -0.75 3.29
C LEU A 93 -8.10 -1.50 3.55
N PHE A 94 -7.77 -2.50 2.73
CA PHE A 94 -6.50 -3.21 2.82
C PHE A 94 -5.30 -2.29 2.58
N LEU A 95 -5.38 -1.41 1.57
CA LEU A 95 -4.36 -0.40 1.30
C LEU A 95 -4.22 0.61 2.45
N SER A 96 -5.34 1.06 3.02
CA SER A 96 -5.38 1.95 4.19
C SER A 96 -4.81 1.28 5.44
N GLY A 97 -5.08 -0.01 5.64
CA GLY A 97 -4.47 -0.84 6.67
C GLY A 97 -2.95 -0.91 6.51
N GLY A 98 -2.44 -0.99 5.27
CA GLY A 98 -1.00 -0.88 4.98
C GLY A 98 -0.38 0.44 5.47
N PHE A 99 -1.05 1.57 5.23
CA PHE A 99 -0.62 2.87 5.78
C PHE A 99 -0.62 2.90 7.31
N LEU A 100 -1.64 2.34 7.95
CA LEU A 100 -1.72 2.27 9.41
C LEU A 100 -0.60 1.40 9.99
N LEU A 101 -0.34 0.23 9.38
CA LEU A 101 0.71 -0.71 9.80
C LEU A 101 2.13 -0.15 9.65
N ALA A 102 2.35 0.80 8.74
CA ALA A 102 3.66 1.45 8.62
C ALA A 102 4.10 2.14 9.93
N THR A 103 3.17 2.66 10.73
CA THR A 103 3.48 3.36 11.97
C THR A 103 4.07 2.44 13.07
N PRO A 104 3.40 1.33 13.46
CA PRO A 104 3.99 0.39 14.41
C PRO A 104 5.23 -0.32 13.84
N VAL A 105 5.28 -0.62 12.54
CA VAL A 105 6.47 -1.23 11.93
C VAL A 105 7.67 -0.28 12.00
N THR A 106 7.50 1.01 11.70
CA THR A 106 8.60 2.00 11.80
C THR A 106 9.03 2.25 13.25
N LEU A 107 8.08 2.23 14.20
CA LEU A 107 8.39 2.27 15.63
C LEU A 107 9.25 1.08 16.06
N LEU A 108 8.95 -0.13 15.57
CA LEU A 108 9.75 -1.33 15.85
C LEU A 108 11.16 -1.26 15.24
N LEU A 109 11.31 -0.61 14.08
CA LEU A 109 12.58 -0.51 13.36
C LEU A 109 13.56 0.49 13.97
N ASP A 110 13.08 1.72 14.20
CA ASP A 110 13.92 2.87 14.50
C ASP A 110 13.60 3.52 15.85
N GLY A 111 12.68 2.94 16.63
CA GLY A 111 12.21 3.52 17.89
C GLY A 111 11.43 4.83 17.70
N LYS A 112 11.14 5.23 16.45
CA LYS A 112 10.44 6.46 16.09
C LYS A 112 9.19 6.13 15.29
N ALA A 113 8.03 6.48 15.83
CA ALA A 113 6.78 6.36 15.11
C ALA A 113 6.68 7.43 14.02
N LEU A 114 6.62 7.00 12.75
CA LEU A 114 6.23 7.89 11.66
C LEU A 114 4.74 8.18 11.76
N LYS A 115 4.38 9.43 12.04
CA LYS A 115 2.97 9.84 12.24
C LYS A 115 2.25 10.19 10.95
N TRP A 116 2.98 10.61 9.92
CA TRP A 116 2.36 11.04 8.66
C TRP A 116 1.53 9.95 7.97
N PRO A 117 1.88 8.63 8.00
CA PRO A 117 1.07 7.57 7.39
C PRO A 117 -0.28 7.35 8.11
N LEU A 118 -0.40 7.77 9.38
CA LEU A 118 -1.66 7.65 10.13
C LEU A 118 -2.78 8.46 9.49
N VAL A 119 -2.49 9.64 8.96
CA VAL A 119 -3.51 10.51 8.36
C VAL A 119 -4.17 9.87 7.14
N PRO A 120 -3.44 9.47 6.07
CA PRO A 120 -4.04 8.78 4.93
C PRO A 120 -4.60 7.42 5.33
N GLY A 121 -4.01 6.72 6.30
CA GLY A 121 -4.54 5.45 6.81
C GLY A 121 -5.90 5.58 7.48
N LEU A 122 -6.07 6.54 8.41
CA LEU A 122 -7.33 6.77 9.12
C LEU A 122 -8.41 7.33 8.19
N VAL A 123 -8.06 8.30 7.34
CA VAL A 123 -8.99 8.84 6.34
C VAL A 123 -9.42 7.73 5.38
N GLY A 124 -8.46 6.92 4.92
CA GLY A 124 -8.73 5.81 4.01
C GLY A 124 -9.65 4.75 4.64
N VAL A 125 -9.44 4.42 5.92
CA VAL A 125 -10.34 3.52 6.66
C VAL A 125 -11.73 4.11 6.80
N ALA A 126 -11.86 5.38 7.21
CA ALA A 126 -13.15 6.02 7.39
C ALA A 126 -13.95 6.05 6.07
N VAL A 127 -13.31 6.42 4.97
CA VAL A 127 -13.91 6.43 3.63
C VAL A 127 -14.25 5.02 3.16
N GLY A 128 -13.35 4.05 3.33
CA GLY A 128 -13.59 2.66 2.95
C GLY A 128 -14.75 2.02 3.71
N VAL A 129 -14.88 2.30 5.01
CA VAL A 129 -16.02 1.85 5.83
C VAL A 129 -17.31 2.53 5.36
N ALA A 130 -17.29 3.84 5.09
CA ALA A 130 -18.46 4.55 4.58
C ALA A 130 -18.98 3.97 3.26
N PHE A 131 -18.08 3.53 2.36
CA PHE A 131 -18.45 2.84 1.12
C PHE A 131 -19.00 1.41 1.32
N LEU A 132 -18.75 0.78 2.48
CA LEU A 132 -19.31 -0.53 2.82
C LEU A 132 -20.67 -0.47 3.49
N LEU A 133 -21.00 0.66 4.14
CA LEU A 133 -22.31 0.84 4.77
C LEU A 133 -23.39 0.96 3.69
N PRO A 134 -24.53 0.26 3.81
CA PRO A 134 -25.67 0.46 2.92
C PRO A 134 -26.15 1.90 3.11
N VAL A 135 -26.14 2.68 2.03
CA VAL A 135 -26.87 3.96 2.01
C VAL A 135 -28.34 3.58 1.90
N GLU A 136 -29.05 3.55 3.03
CA GLU A 136 -30.51 3.56 3.01
C GLU A 136 -30.95 4.91 2.44
N LEU A 137 -31.36 4.89 1.17
CA LEU A 137 -31.96 6.00 0.43
C LEU A 137 -33.46 5.74 0.29
#